data_AF-A0A957V869-F1
#
_entry.id   AF-A0A957V869-F1
#
_cell.length_a   1.000
_cell.length_b   1.000
_cell.length_c   1.000
_cell.angle_alpha   90.00
_cell.angle_beta   90.00
_cell.angle_gamma   90.00
#
_symmetry.space_group_name_H-M   'P 1'
#
loop_
_entity.id
_entity.type
_entity.pdbx_description
1 polymer ?
#
loop_
_entity_poly.entity_id
_entity_poly.type
_entity_poly.pdbx_seq_one_letter_code
_entity_poly.pdbx_strand_id
1 'polypeptide(L)'
;MELFNYGLQLSLMMFLVVFFVAILLQGVITLFVQVDKRLTRSVTPEVEQVPEEIFLPPLSPSQELSAELIAVITAAVEAATDKKIRVKSIRYRRQKPGSSWVVQGRAAIMASHKVKP
;
A
#
# COMPACT_ATOMS: atom_id res chain seq x y z
N MET A 1 58.30 -5.82 11.45
CA MET A 1 57.20 -6.38 12.29
C MET A 1 56.16 -5.30 12.63
N GLU A 2 56.56 -4.10 13.07
CA GLU A 2 55.58 -3.08 13.49
C GLU A 2 54.69 -2.52 12.37
N LEU A 3 55.23 -2.23 11.19
CA LEU A 3 54.45 -1.76 10.03
C LEU A 3 53.32 -2.74 9.63
N PHE A 4 53.56 -4.05 9.80
CA PHE A 4 52.56 -5.08 9.52
C PHE A 4 51.42 -5.05 10.55
N ASN A 5 51.74 -4.86 11.84
CA ASN A 5 50.74 -4.76 12.91
C ASN A 5 49.87 -3.51 12.75
N TYR A 6 50.45 -2.37 12.36
CA TYR A 6 49.68 -1.16 12.07
C TYR A 6 48.75 -1.32 10.87
N GLY A 7 49.22 -1.96 9.80
CA GLY A 7 48.38 -2.26 8.63
C GLY A 7 47.20 -3.16 8.97
N LEU A 8 47.45 -4.21 9.77
CA LEU A 8 46.40 -5.12 10.26
C LEU A 8 45.37 -4.36 11.11
N GLN A 9 45.82 -3.54 12.05
CA GLN A 9 44.95 -2.78 12.94
C GLN A 9 44.08 -1.76 12.18
N LEU A 10 44.67 -1.07 11.20
CA LEU A 10 43.94 -0.12 10.35
C LEU A 10 42.85 -0.82 9.53
N SER A 11 43.18 -1.94 8.89
CA SER A 11 42.22 -2.74 8.12
C SER A 11 41.07 -3.23 9.00
N LEU A 12 41.39 -3.68 10.22
CA LEU A 12 40.41 -4.20 11.15
C LEU A 12 39.47 -3.10 11.67
N MET A 13 40.01 -1.91 11.98
CA MET A 13 39.19 -0.75 12.33
C MET A 13 38.24 -0.32 11.20
N MET A 14 38.74 -0.23 9.97
CA MET A 14 37.92 0.16 8.81
C MET A 14 36.79 -0.84 8.57
N PHE A 15 37.09 -2.14 8.66
CA PHE A 15 36.08 -3.19 8.54
C PHE A 15 35.00 -3.07 9.62
N LEU A 16 35.40 -2.86 10.88
CA LEU A 16 34.48 -2.72 12.00
C LEU A 16 33.54 -1.52 11.83
N VAL A 17 34.07 -0.39 11.38
CA VAL A 17 33.26 0.82 11.11
C VAL A 17 32.23 0.57 10.01
N VAL A 18 32.64 -0.05 8.90
CA VAL A 18 31.71 -0.36 7.78
C VAL A 18 30.60 -1.30 8.25
N PHE A 19 30.95 -2.34 8.99
CA PHE A 19 29.97 -3.28 9.54
C PHE A 19 29.02 -2.59 10.52
N PHE A 20 29.54 -1.72 11.37
CA PHE A 20 28.73 -0.99 12.34
C PHE A 20 27.66 -0.12 11.64
N VAL A 21 28.05 0.59 10.58
CA VAL A 21 27.12 1.39 9.77
C VAL A 21 26.08 0.50 9.08
N ALA A 22 26.50 -0.63 8.50
CA ALA A 22 25.58 -1.56 7.84
C ALA A 22 24.56 -2.16 8.81
N ILE A 23 24.99 -2.54 10.02
CA ILE A 23 24.12 -3.07 11.08
C ILE A 23 23.10 -2.01 11.52
N LEU A 24 23.53 -0.76 11.70
CA LEU A 24 22.61 0.34 12.04
C LEU A 24 21.56 0.54 10.94
N LEU A 25 21.98 0.56 9.68
CA LEU A 25 21.06 0.71 8.55
C LEU A 25 20.04 -0.43 8.49
N GLN A 26 20.52 -1.67 8.64
CA GLN A 26 19.69 -2.89 8.67
C GLN A 26 18.70 -2.85 9.85
N GLY A 27 19.16 -2.40 11.02
CA GLY A 27 18.34 -2.20 12.21
C GLY A 27 17.19 -1.22 11.98
N VAL A 28 17.45 -0.08 11.33
CA VAL A 28 16.40 0.90 11.02
C VAL A 28 15.37 0.30 10.05
N ILE A 29 15.80 -0.32 8.96
CA ILE A 29 14.89 -0.91 7.96
C ILE A 29 14.02 -2.00 8.60
N THR A 30 14.62 -2.89 9.38
CA THR A 30 13.88 -3.97 10.06
C THR A 30 12.89 -3.44 11.09
N LEU A 31 13.23 -2.37 11.81
CA LEU A 31 12.32 -1.69 12.73
C LEU A 31 11.08 -1.16 11.99
N PHE A 32 11.27 -0.49 10.85
CA PHE A 32 10.15 0.01 10.04
C PHE A 32 9.25 -1.13 9.55
N VAL A 33 9.83 -2.22 9.03
CA VAL A 33 9.05 -3.39 8.60
C VAL A 33 8.33 -4.04 9.78
N GLN A 34 8.95 -4.09 10.96
CA GLN A 34 8.33 -4.68 12.15
C GLN A 34 7.18 -3.82 12.68
N VAL A 35 7.31 -2.49 12.64
CA VAL A 35 6.23 -1.56 12.96
C VAL A 35 5.09 -1.74 11.97
N ASP A 36 5.38 -1.75 10.67
CA ASP A 36 4.36 -1.97 9.63
C ASP A 36 3.63 -3.29 9.86
N LYS A 37 4.36 -4.40 10.05
CA LYS A 37 3.80 -5.72 10.39
C LYS A 37 2.97 -5.68 11.67
N ARG A 38 3.38 -4.98 12.72
CA ARG A 38 2.58 -4.88 13.97
C ARG A 38 1.27 -4.12 13.75
N LEU A 39 1.26 -3.11 12.88
CA LEU A 39 0.04 -2.41 12.50
C LEU A 39 -0.85 -3.24 11.55
N THR A 40 -0.28 -4.06 10.65
CA THR A 40 -1.06 -4.89 9.71
C THR A 40 -1.52 -6.23 10.30
N ARG A 41 -0.85 -6.77 11.32
CA ARG A 41 -1.10 -8.12 11.86
C ARG A 41 -2.41 -8.25 12.65
N SER A 42 -3.08 -7.16 13.01
CA SER A 42 -4.38 -7.22 13.71
C SER A 42 -5.55 -7.66 12.82
N VAL A 43 -5.37 -7.87 11.51
CA VAL A 43 -6.44 -8.36 10.64
C VAL A 43 -5.88 -9.37 9.63
N THR A 44 -5.67 -10.60 10.07
CA THR A 44 -5.61 -11.76 9.18
C THR A 44 -6.81 -12.65 9.47
N PRO A 45 -7.80 -12.70 8.59
CA PRO A 45 -8.47 -13.94 8.30
C PRO A 45 -7.81 -14.56 7.06
N GLU A 46 -7.48 -15.84 7.19
CA GLU A 46 -7.44 -16.84 6.13
C GLU A 46 -8.19 -16.37 4.86
N VAL A 47 -7.49 -16.18 3.74
CA VAL A 47 -8.13 -16.19 2.43
C VAL A 47 -7.31 -17.15 1.59
N GLU A 48 -7.71 -18.41 1.71
CA GLU A 48 -8.02 -19.31 0.61
C GLU A 48 -7.27 -19.03 -0.69
N GLN A 49 -6.41 -19.99 -1.03
CA GLN A 49 -5.66 -20.10 -2.26
C GLN A 49 -6.60 -19.90 -3.47
N VAL A 50 -6.45 -18.78 -4.18
CA VAL A 50 -6.95 -18.63 -5.56
C VAL A 50 -5.77 -18.94 -6.48
N PRO A 51 -5.84 -20.01 -7.31
CA PRO A 51 -4.75 -20.41 -8.20
C PRO A 51 -4.44 -19.36 -9.27
N GLU A 52 -3.14 -19.24 -9.57
CA GLU A 52 -2.53 -18.93 -10.86
C GLU A 52 -2.90 -17.60 -11.55
N GLU A 53 -2.02 -16.61 -11.34
CA GLU A 53 -1.45 -15.70 -12.34
C GLU A 53 -2.31 -15.38 -13.58
N ILE A 54 -3.40 -14.63 -13.40
CA ILE A 54 -4.00 -13.86 -14.49
C ILE A 54 -3.17 -12.58 -14.65
N PHE A 55 -2.26 -12.58 -15.62
CA PHE A 55 -1.52 -11.39 -16.05
C PHE A 55 -2.52 -10.38 -16.66
N LEU A 56 -3.10 -9.52 -15.83
CA LEU A 56 -3.95 -8.42 -16.31
C LEU A 56 -3.04 -7.35 -16.95
N PRO A 57 -3.34 -6.87 -18.17
CA PRO A 57 -2.63 -5.73 -18.75
C PRO A 57 -2.75 -4.51 -17.84
N PRO A 58 -1.79 -3.56 -17.87
CA PRO A 58 -1.83 -2.36 -17.05
C PRO A 58 -3.17 -1.66 -17.25
N LEU A 59 -3.94 -1.55 -16.17
CA LEU A 59 -5.26 -0.92 -16.16
C LEU A 59 -5.16 0.46 -16.80
N SER A 60 -5.74 0.61 -17.98
CA SER A 60 -5.87 1.89 -18.65
C SER A 60 -6.75 2.81 -17.80
N PRO A 61 -6.52 4.15 -17.82
CA PRO A 61 -7.34 5.12 -17.07
C PRO A 61 -8.85 5.09 -17.42
N SER A 62 -9.27 4.26 -18.38
CA SER A 62 -10.65 3.99 -18.77
C SER A 62 -11.45 3.10 -17.79
N GLN A 63 -10.88 2.66 -16.66
CA GLN A 63 -11.63 1.94 -15.61
C GLN A 63 -12.23 2.87 -14.54
N GLU A 64 -12.32 4.16 -14.84
CA GLU A 64 -13.23 5.03 -14.12
C GLU A 64 -14.67 4.63 -14.44
N LEU A 65 -15.50 4.51 -13.40
CA LEU A 65 -16.93 4.29 -13.53
C LEU A 65 -17.53 5.45 -14.31
N SER A 66 -18.01 5.19 -15.53
CA SER A 66 -18.65 6.22 -16.36
C SER A 66 -19.91 6.75 -15.67
N ALA A 67 -20.23 8.03 -15.89
CA ALA A 67 -21.44 8.65 -15.36
C ALA A 67 -22.71 7.89 -15.79
N GLU A 68 -22.69 7.30 -16.98
CA GLU A 68 -23.76 6.45 -17.51
C GLU A 68 -23.99 5.21 -16.64
N LEU A 69 -22.91 4.55 -16.21
CA LEU A 69 -23.02 3.36 -15.37
C LEU A 69 -23.57 3.70 -13.97
N ILE A 70 -23.18 4.86 -13.43
CA ILE A 70 -23.73 5.40 -12.17
C ILE A 70 -25.23 5.69 -12.32
N ALA A 71 -25.65 6.26 -13.45
CA ALA A 71 -27.05 6.55 -13.73
C ALA A 71 -27.89 5.27 -13.83
N VAL A 72 -27.38 4.24 -14.52
CA VAL A 72 -28.05 2.93 -14.63
C VAL A 72 -28.21 2.28 -13.25
N ILE A 73 -27.15 2.28 -12.43
CA ILE A 73 -27.22 1.75 -11.06
C ILE A 73 -28.24 2.54 -10.22
N THR A 74 -28.23 3.87 -10.32
CA THR A 74 -29.15 4.72 -9.55
C THR A 74 -30.60 4.47 -9.95
N ALA A 75 -30.88 4.38 -11.26
CA ALA A 75 -32.20 4.07 -11.79
C ALA A 75 -32.69 2.68 -11.36
N ALA A 76 -31.80 1.67 -11.38
CA ALA A 76 -32.13 0.32 -10.92
C ALA A 76 -32.49 0.29 -9.43
N VAL A 77 -31.78 1.04 -8.59
CA VAL A 77 -32.09 1.13 -7.15
C VAL A 77 -33.38 1.92 -6.92
N GLU A 78 -33.61 3.02 -7.63
CA GLU A 78 -34.88 3.78 -7.54
C GLU A 78 -36.08 2.90 -7.91
N ALA A 79 -35.99 2.13 -9.00
CA ALA A 79 -37.02 1.18 -9.41
C ALA A 79 -37.24 0.05 -8.39
N ALA A 80 -36.17 -0.45 -7.75
CA ALA A 80 -36.28 -1.51 -6.74
C ALA A 80 -36.83 -1.03 -5.39
N THR A 81 -36.71 0.27 -5.08
CA THR A 81 -37.06 0.82 -3.76
C THR A 81 -38.33 1.69 -3.79
N ASP A 82 -38.86 2.00 -4.98
CA ASP A 82 -40.01 2.90 -5.23
C ASP A 82 -39.89 4.27 -4.55
N LYS A 83 -38.66 4.78 -4.44
CA LYS A 83 -38.33 6.03 -3.75
C LYS A 83 -37.32 6.81 -4.58
N LYS A 84 -37.49 8.14 -4.61
CA LYS A 84 -36.47 9.05 -5.17
C LYS A 84 -35.20 8.97 -4.35
N ILE A 85 -34.10 8.54 -4.98
CA ILE A 85 -32.79 8.36 -4.32
C ILE A 85 -31.81 9.40 -4.85
N ARG A 86 -31.09 10.05 -3.93
CA ARG A 86 -29.97 10.95 -4.26
C ARG A 86 -28.68 10.37 -3.70
N VAL A 87 -27.65 10.25 -4.55
CA VAL A 87 -26.31 9.85 -4.11
C VAL A 87 -25.72 10.97 -3.25
N LYS A 88 -25.60 10.74 -1.93
CA LYS A 88 -25.07 11.73 -0.98
C LYS A 88 -23.55 11.62 -0.79
N SER A 89 -23.04 10.39 -0.77
CA SER A 89 -21.61 10.13 -0.62
C SER A 89 -21.25 8.75 -1.16
N ILE A 90 -20.03 8.66 -1.68
CA ILE A 90 -19.39 7.40 -2.05
C ILE A 90 -18.47 7.02 -0.90
N ARG A 91 -18.66 5.84 -0.32
CA ARG A 91 -17.81 5.32 0.77
C ARG A 91 -17.15 4.03 0.32
N TYR A 92 -15.89 3.85 0.70
CA TYR A 92 -15.21 2.58 0.53
C TYR A 92 -15.89 1.52 1.38
N ARG A 93 -16.27 0.41 0.75
CA ARG A 93 -16.39 -0.86 1.47
C ARG A 93 -14.99 -1.17 2.02
N ARG A 94 -14.88 -1.61 3.29
CA ARG A 94 -13.61 -1.93 3.95
C ARG A 94 -12.71 -2.70 2.98
N GLN A 95 -11.67 -2.04 2.47
CA GLN A 95 -10.73 -2.65 1.53
C GLN A 95 -9.72 -3.49 2.33
N LYS A 96 -9.23 -4.57 1.72
CA LYS A 96 -8.14 -5.37 2.27
C LYS A 96 -6.96 -4.43 2.58
N PRO A 97 -6.37 -4.48 3.79
CA PRO A 97 -5.25 -3.63 4.13
C PRO A 97 -4.09 -3.88 3.15
N GLY A 98 -3.65 -2.82 2.46
CA GLY A 98 -2.47 -2.80 1.59
C GLY A 98 -1.34 -2.00 2.23
N SER A 99 -0.18 -1.94 1.59
CA SER A 99 0.94 -1.11 2.07
C SER A 99 0.51 0.36 2.21
N SER A 100 1.11 1.06 3.17
CA SER A 100 0.83 2.48 3.44
C SER A 100 0.91 3.36 2.18
N TRP A 101 1.87 3.07 1.30
CA TRP A 101 2.02 3.70 -0.01
C TRP A 101 0.79 3.55 -0.91
N VAL A 102 0.24 2.33 -1.02
CA VAL A 102 -0.95 2.05 -1.85
C VAL A 102 -2.18 2.74 -1.29
N VAL A 103 -2.32 2.75 0.04
CA VAL A 103 -3.43 3.44 0.72
C VAL A 103 -3.35 4.95 0.48
N GLN A 104 -2.15 5.53 0.59
CA GLN A 104 -1.93 6.96 0.40
C GLN A 104 -2.10 7.38 -1.06
N GLY A 105 -1.63 6.59 -2.01
CA GLY A 105 -1.83 6.83 -3.44
C GLY A 105 -3.31 6.82 -3.83
N ARG A 106 -4.09 5.86 -3.31
CA ARG A 106 -5.55 5.82 -3.51
C ARG A 106 -6.26 7.02 -2.89
N ALA A 107 -5.87 7.42 -1.69
CA ALA A 107 -6.42 8.59 -1.03
C ALA A 107 -6.15 9.88 -1.84
N ALA A 108 -4.95 10.01 -2.41
CA ALA A 108 -4.57 11.14 -3.25
C ALA A 108 -5.40 11.23 -4.54
N ILE A 109 -5.54 10.12 -5.27
CA ILE A 109 -6.35 10.05 -6.51
C ILE A 109 -7.82 10.39 -6.25
N MET A 110 -8.35 10.06 -5.08
CA MET A 110 -9.76 10.32 -4.78
C MET A 110 -10.00 11.72 -4.23
N ALA A 111 -9.00 12.28 -3.54
CA ALA A 111 -9.05 13.68 -3.14
C ALA A 111 -9.07 14.64 -4.35
N SER A 112 -8.49 14.26 -5.49
CA SER A 112 -8.54 15.05 -6.72
C SER A 112 -9.93 15.05 -7.38
N HIS A 113 -10.75 14.03 -7.13
CA HIS A 113 -12.08 13.87 -7.72
C HIS A 113 -13.22 14.34 -6.80
N LYS A 114 -12.97 15.35 -5.95
CA LYS A 114 -14.01 15.95 -5.11
C LYS A 114 -15.12 16.55 -5.97
N VAL A 115 -16.26 15.89 -5.98
CA VAL A 115 -17.52 16.47 -6.47
C VAL A 115 -17.88 17.61 -5.51
N LYS A 116 -17.79 18.85 -6.00
CA LYS A 116 -18.29 20.03 -5.27
C LYS A 116 -19.81 19.85 -5.10
N PRO A 117 -20.37 20.09 -3.89
CA PRO A 117 -21.80 19.92 -3.63
C PRO A 117 -22.66 20.85 -4.47
#